data_AF-A0A2T7KGA0-F1
#
_entry.id   AF-A0A2T7KGA0-F1
#
_cell.length_a   1.000
_cell.length_b   1.000
_cell.length_c   1.000
_cell.angle_alpha   90.00
_cell.angle_beta   90.00
_cell.angle_gamma   90.00
#
_symmetry.space_group_name_H-M   'P 1'
#
loop_
_entity.id
_entity.type
_entity.pdbx_description
1 polymer ?
#
loop_
_entity_poly.entity_id
_entity_poly.type
_entity_poly.pdbx_seq_one_letter_code
_entity_poly.pdbx_strand_id
1 'polypeptide(L)'
;MTTNPVLERLKGDAARIDVYPVGFLSDLSQFVHNPDRGYARTRFRQALRTPIRHARSGSWRRLRSYFNGYLAEHPTLGTRAGHGWTRGRALRDLARHLIEAERTAYVNDILGKLGAKPVNPDGSPYSYAQIVEGGWSYCDGCRQWGQGASPENPHDCPETFMSGPVSDGGAA
;
A
#
# COMPACT_ATOMS: atom_id res chain seq x y z
N MET A 1 -19.23 6.39 22.54
CA MET A 1 -18.98 6.37 21.08
C MET A 1 -17.49 6.23 20.86
N THR A 2 -17.01 5.02 20.56
CA THR A 2 -15.59 4.78 20.24
C THR A 2 -15.35 5.22 18.80
N THR A 3 -14.62 6.32 18.62
CA THR A 3 -14.17 6.76 17.30
C THR A 3 -13.23 5.72 16.72
N ASN A 4 -13.46 5.35 15.46
CA ASN A 4 -12.59 4.40 14.75
C ASN A 4 -11.18 5.03 14.65
N PRO A 5 -10.13 4.40 15.22
CA PRO A 5 -8.79 4.97 15.25
C PRO A 5 -8.21 5.23 13.85
N VAL A 6 -8.68 4.48 12.84
CA VAL A 6 -8.32 4.70 11.44
C VAL A 6 -8.86 6.03 10.93
N LEU A 7 -10.11 6.36 11.26
CA LEU A 7 -10.72 7.63 10.85
C LEU A 7 -10.06 8.84 11.50
N GLU A 8 -9.65 8.74 12.76
CA GLU A 8 -8.92 9.83 13.42
C GLU A 8 -7.51 10.00 12.86
N ARG A 9 -6.82 8.91 12.50
CA ARG A 9 -5.54 8.97 11.79
C ARG A 9 -5.68 9.60 10.41
N LEU A 10 -6.68 9.18 9.63
CA LEU A 10 -6.96 9.73 8.30
C LEU A 10 -7.34 11.23 8.35
N LYS A 11 -8.01 11.69 9.40
CA LYS A 11 -8.27 13.13 9.62
C LYS A 11 -7.00 13.90 9.94
N GLY A 12 -6.11 13.35 10.76
CA GLY A 12 -4.78 13.94 11.02
C GLY A 12 -3.92 14.00 9.76
N ASP A 13 -3.99 12.97 8.92
CA ASP A 13 -3.28 12.91 7.65
C ASP A 13 -3.89 13.83 6.57
N ALA A 14 -5.17 14.18 6.67
CA ALA A 14 -5.81 15.13 5.77
C ALA A 14 -5.16 16.52 5.80
N ALA A 15 -4.59 16.92 6.95
CA ALA A 15 -3.83 18.17 7.08
C ALA A 15 -2.50 18.16 6.31
N ARG A 16 -2.05 16.99 5.85
CA ARG A 16 -0.79 16.79 5.11
C ARG A 16 -1.01 16.55 3.62
N ILE A 17 -2.25 16.67 3.13
CA ILE A 17 -2.57 16.47 1.73
C ILE A 17 -2.46 17.79 0.98
N ASP A 18 -1.45 17.91 0.12
CA ASP A 18 -1.30 19.04 -0.78
C ASP A 18 -2.07 18.78 -2.07
N VAL A 19 -3.01 19.68 -2.41
CA VAL A 19 -3.80 19.60 -3.66
C VAL A 19 -3.57 20.83 -4.50
N TYR A 20 -3.03 20.65 -5.69
CA TYR A 20 -2.71 21.76 -6.58
C TYR A 20 -3.00 21.44 -8.04
N PRO A 21 -3.27 22.47 -8.86
CA PRO A 21 -3.49 22.29 -10.28
C PRO A 21 -2.17 21.91 -10.98
N VAL A 22 -2.23 21.08 -12.02
CA VAL A 22 -1.08 20.66 -12.82
C VAL A 22 -1.39 20.70 -14.32
N GLY A 23 -0.34 20.72 -15.14
CA GLY A 23 -0.45 20.74 -16.60
C GLY A 23 -1.33 21.87 -17.11
N PHE A 24 -2.31 21.53 -17.96
CA PHE A 24 -3.20 22.52 -18.58
C PHE A 24 -3.91 23.42 -17.56
N LEU A 25 -4.38 22.87 -16.45
CA LEU A 25 -5.16 23.63 -15.48
C LEU A 25 -4.28 24.64 -14.72
N SER A 26 -3.02 24.28 -14.44
CA SER A 26 -2.02 25.20 -13.89
C SER A 26 -1.71 26.32 -14.88
N ASP A 27 -1.45 25.98 -16.15
CA ASP A 27 -1.14 26.97 -17.18
C ASP A 27 -2.32 27.92 -17.43
N LEU A 28 -3.55 27.38 -17.41
CA LEU A 28 -4.77 28.16 -17.54
C LEU A 28 -4.99 29.09 -16.34
N SER A 29 -4.78 28.58 -15.12
CA SER A 29 -4.84 29.40 -13.90
C SER A 29 -3.85 30.56 -13.95
N GLN A 30 -2.59 30.29 -14.33
CA GLN A 30 -1.58 31.32 -14.55
C GLN A 30 -2.02 32.32 -15.62
N PHE A 31 -2.61 31.87 -16.73
CA PHE A 31 -3.11 32.75 -17.77
C PHE A 31 -4.24 33.68 -17.28
N VAL A 32 -5.20 33.13 -16.53
CA VAL A 32 -6.39 33.85 -16.05
C VAL A 32 -6.04 34.86 -14.96
N HIS A 33 -5.19 34.48 -14.01
CA HIS A 33 -4.91 35.27 -12.81
C HIS A 33 -3.70 36.20 -12.93
N ASN A 34 -2.89 36.10 -13.99
CA ASN A 34 -1.74 36.98 -14.16
C ASN A 34 -2.18 38.41 -14.61
N PRO A 35 -1.72 39.46 -13.93
CA PRO A 35 -2.07 40.85 -14.27
C PRO A 35 -1.49 41.31 -15.61
N ASP A 36 -0.31 40.81 -16.00
CA ASP A 36 0.29 41.10 -17.31
C ASP A 36 -0.25 40.14 -18.38
N ARG A 37 -1.24 40.63 -19.14
CA ARG A 37 -1.89 39.86 -20.20
C ARG A 37 -0.98 39.56 -21.38
N GLY A 38 -0.01 40.41 -21.68
CA GLY A 38 0.93 40.21 -22.79
C GLY A 38 1.87 39.04 -22.49
N TYR A 39 2.46 39.06 -21.29
CA TYR A 39 3.29 37.97 -20.79
C TYR A 39 2.49 36.67 -20.65
N ALA A 40 1.33 36.72 -20.01
CA ALA A 40 0.48 35.55 -19.77
C ALA A 40 0.11 34.83 -21.08
N ARG A 41 -0.29 35.58 -22.12
CA ARG A 41 -0.64 35.02 -23.42
C ARG A 41 0.55 34.36 -24.10
N THR A 42 1.72 34.98 -24.03
CA THR A 42 2.96 34.45 -24.63
C THR A 42 3.35 33.14 -23.96
N ARG A 43 3.38 33.12 -22.62
CA ARG A 43 3.69 31.94 -21.82
C ARG A 43 2.70 30.80 -22.06
N PHE A 44 1.39 31.07 -22.05
CA PHE A 44 0.35 30.06 -22.29
C PHE A 44 0.48 29.44 -23.68
N ARG A 45 0.69 30.26 -24.72
CA ARG A 45 0.96 29.77 -26.09
C ARG A 45 2.19 28.87 -26.14
N GLN A 46 3.26 29.25 -25.43
CA GLN A 46 4.47 28.45 -25.36
C GLN A 46 4.22 27.11 -24.66
N ALA A 47 3.49 27.10 -23.55
CA ALA A 47 3.12 25.89 -22.82
C ALA A 47 2.33 24.90 -23.70
N LEU A 48 1.44 25.39 -24.57
CA LEU A 48 0.67 24.57 -25.50
C LEU A 48 1.49 23.96 -26.66
N ARG A 49 2.72 24.43 -26.94
CA ARG A 49 3.51 23.88 -28.06
C ARG A 49 3.86 22.41 -27.87
N THR A 50 4.21 22.02 -26.65
CA THR A 50 4.57 20.63 -26.30
C THR A 50 3.38 19.67 -26.43
N PRO A 51 2.21 19.90 -25.83
CA PRO A 51 1.04 19.03 -26.02
C PRO A 51 0.58 18.99 -27.48
N ILE A 52 0.62 20.11 -28.22
CA ILE A 52 0.32 20.11 -29.67
C ILE A 52 1.30 19.20 -30.42
N ARG A 53 2.59 19.24 -30.09
CA ARG A 53 3.59 18.34 -30.69
C ARG A 53 3.27 16.88 -30.37
N HIS A 54 2.92 16.56 -29.12
CA HIS A 54 2.54 15.20 -28.73
C HIS A 54 1.27 14.71 -29.42
N ALA A 55 0.28 15.59 -29.63
CA ALA A 55 -0.91 15.26 -30.41
C ALA A 55 -0.56 14.92 -31.86
N ARG A 56 0.30 15.74 -32.49
CA ARG A 56 0.77 15.51 -33.88
C ARG A 56 1.62 14.25 -34.03
N SER A 57 2.42 13.90 -33.03
CA SER A 57 3.25 12.68 -33.03
C SER A 57 2.49 11.43 -32.58
N GLY A 58 1.17 11.48 -32.39
CA GLY A 58 0.36 10.35 -31.92
C GLY A 58 0.69 9.90 -30.49
N SER A 59 1.44 10.69 -29.72
CA SER A 59 1.88 10.37 -28.36
C SER A 59 0.79 10.64 -27.33
N TRP A 60 -0.39 10.05 -27.53
CA TRP A 60 -1.61 10.29 -26.74
C TRP A 60 -1.42 10.09 -25.24
N ARG A 61 -0.58 9.14 -24.82
CA ARG A 61 -0.27 8.91 -23.41
C ARG A 61 0.35 10.13 -22.75
N ARG A 62 1.33 10.76 -23.40
CA ARG A 62 1.98 11.98 -22.91
C ARG A 62 1.02 13.16 -22.94
N LEU A 63 0.19 13.25 -23.98
CA LEU A 63 -0.84 14.28 -24.07
C LEU A 63 -1.82 14.18 -22.91
N ARG A 64 -2.35 12.99 -22.63
CA ARG A 64 -3.30 12.78 -21.51
C ARG A 64 -2.70 13.21 -20.18
N SER A 65 -1.41 12.94 -19.94
CA SER A 65 -0.73 13.38 -18.71
C SER A 65 -0.72 14.90 -18.52
N TYR A 66 -0.69 15.68 -19.60
CA TYR A 66 -0.80 17.14 -19.53
C TYR A 66 -2.21 17.59 -19.09
N PHE A 67 -3.22 16.76 -19.36
CA PHE A 67 -4.61 16.97 -18.97
C PHE A 67 -5.00 16.17 -17.71
N ASN A 68 -4.10 16.01 -16.73
CA ASN A 68 -4.43 15.37 -15.45
C ASN A 68 -5.29 16.27 -14.52
N GLY A 69 -5.19 17.59 -14.63
CA GLY A 69 -6.05 18.56 -13.94
C GLY A 69 -5.52 18.95 -12.57
N TYR A 70 -5.90 18.21 -11.54
CA TYR A 70 -5.41 18.35 -10.17
C TYR A 70 -4.58 17.13 -9.77
N LEU A 71 -3.58 17.39 -8.96
CA LEU A 71 -2.73 16.40 -8.32
C LEU A 71 -2.86 16.56 -6.81
N ALA A 72 -3.03 15.45 -6.11
CA ALA A 72 -3.15 15.38 -4.66
C ALA A 72 -2.00 14.51 -4.12
N GLU A 73 -1.07 15.11 -3.38
CA GLU A 73 0.10 14.45 -2.84
C GLU A 73 -0.08 14.13 -1.36
N HIS A 74 0.54 13.03 -0.92
CA HIS A 74 0.65 12.68 0.49
C HIS A 74 2.11 12.27 0.78
N PRO A 75 2.74 12.77 1.86
CA PRO A 75 4.18 12.58 2.12
C PRO A 75 4.64 11.12 2.12
N THR A 76 3.78 10.20 2.57
CA THR A 76 4.12 8.77 2.71
C THR A 76 4.00 7.98 1.41
N LEU A 77 3.32 8.52 0.40
CA LEU A 77 3.05 7.80 -0.85
C LEU A 77 4.06 8.10 -1.97
N GLY A 78 4.94 9.08 -1.77
CA GLY A 78 5.97 9.47 -2.73
C GLY A 78 5.36 9.76 -4.11
N THR A 79 5.67 8.91 -5.10
CA THR A 79 5.20 9.08 -6.48
C THR A 79 3.73 8.66 -6.71
N ARG A 80 3.06 8.04 -5.74
CA ARG A 80 1.66 7.60 -5.83
C ARG A 80 0.71 8.71 -5.40
N ALA A 81 0.70 9.80 -6.17
CA ALA A 81 -0.25 10.89 -5.99
C ALA A 81 -1.61 10.57 -6.62
N GLY A 82 -2.69 11.05 -6.01
CA GLY A 82 -4.02 10.98 -6.62
C GLY A 82 -4.16 12.02 -7.74
N HIS A 83 -4.89 11.68 -8.80
CA HIS A 83 -5.08 12.58 -9.94
C HIS A 83 -6.54 12.70 -10.38
N GLY A 84 -6.90 13.87 -10.93
CA GLY A 84 -8.18 14.02 -11.60
C GLY A 84 -8.54 15.45 -11.98
N TRP A 85 -9.47 15.60 -12.92
CA TRP A 85 -9.88 16.90 -13.45
C TRP A 85 -10.55 17.83 -12.42
N THR A 86 -10.99 17.28 -11.28
CA THR A 86 -11.51 18.03 -10.14
C THR A 86 -10.75 17.68 -8.87
N ARG A 87 -10.64 18.64 -7.93
CA ARG A 87 -10.00 18.41 -6.62
C ARG A 87 -10.60 17.19 -5.90
N GLY A 88 -11.93 17.08 -5.88
CA GLY A 88 -12.61 15.94 -5.26
C GLY A 88 -12.37 14.60 -5.97
N ARG A 89 -12.04 14.58 -7.25
CA ARG A 89 -11.63 13.34 -7.94
C ARG A 89 -10.20 12.96 -7.58
N ALA A 90 -9.28 13.92 -7.58
CA ALA A 90 -7.89 13.69 -7.17
C ALA A 90 -7.80 13.17 -5.72
N LEU A 91 -8.59 13.75 -4.80
CA LEU A 91 -8.68 13.29 -3.40
C LEU A 91 -9.23 11.87 -3.27
N ARG A 92 -10.29 11.52 -4.02
CA ARG A 92 -10.84 10.15 -4.01
C ARG A 92 -9.84 9.12 -4.56
N ASP A 93 -9.06 9.52 -5.54
CA ASP A 93 -8.02 8.67 -6.12
C ASP A 93 -6.85 8.48 -5.15
N LEU A 94 -6.41 9.55 -4.49
CA LEU A 94 -5.42 9.50 -3.41
C LEU A 94 -5.88 8.61 -2.26
N ALA A 95 -7.13 8.75 -1.84
CA ALA A 95 -7.72 7.91 -0.79
C ALA A 95 -7.66 6.42 -1.15
N ARG A 96 -7.84 6.05 -2.42
CA ARG A 96 -7.67 4.67 -2.88
C ARG A 96 -6.23 4.19 -2.66
N HIS A 97 -5.24 5.01 -3.04
CA HIS A 97 -3.83 4.65 -2.85
C HIS A 97 -3.43 4.53 -1.38
N LEU A 98 -3.97 5.38 -0.50
CA LEU A 98 -3.76 5.27 0.95
C LEU A 98 -4.31 3.95 1.50
N ILE A 99 -5.55 3.60 1.13
CA ILE A 99 -6.17 2.32 1.52
C ILE A 99 -5.37 1.13 0.99
N GLU A 100 -4.90 1.18 -0.26
CA GLU A 100 -4.04 0.15 -0.83
C GLU A 100 -2.72 0.01 -0.07
N ALA A 101 -2.07 1.12 0.27
CA ALA A 101 -0.82 1.13 1.03
C ALA A 101 -1.00 0.57 2.44
N GLU A 102 -2.06 0.97 3.16
CA GLU A 102 -2.39 0.42 4.47
C GLU A 102 -2.70 -1.08 4.41
N ARG A 103 -3.49 -1.50 3.41
CA ARG A 103 -3.79 -2.92 3.20
C ARG A 103 -2.52 -3.72 2.93
N THR A 104 -1.60 -3.23 2.10
CA THR A 104 -0.32 -3.89 1.86
C THR A 104 0.52 -3.96 3.13
N ALA A 105 0.58 -2.90 3.94
CA ALA A 105 1.30 -2.90 5.20
C ALA A 105 0.72 -3.94 6.18
N TYR A 106 -0.61 -4.01 6.29
CA TYR A 106 -1.30 -5.01 7.11
C TYR A 106 -1.05 -6.45 6.65
N VAL A 107 -1.13 -6.71 5.34
CA VAL A 107 -0.81 -8.03 4.78
C VAL A 107 0.65 -8.40 5.04
N ASN A 108 1.58 -7.46 4.91
CA ASN A 108 3.00 -7.71 5.19
C ASN A 108 3.26 -7.98 6.68
N ASP A 109 2.58 -7.29 7.59
CA ASP A 109 2.63 -7.58 9.04
C ASP A 109 2.10 -8.98 9.35
N ILE A 110 0.97 -9.36 8.75
CA ILE A 110 0.44 -10.72 8.87
C ILE A 110 1.41 -11.74 8.32
N LEU A 111 1.96 -11.53 7.11
CA LEU A 111 2.93 -12.46 6.51
C LEU A 111 4.21 -12.56 7.35
N GLY A 112 4.64 -11.46 7.96
CA GLY A 112 5.73 -11.47 8.93
C GLY A 112 5.42 -12.35 10.14
N LYS A 113 4.18 -12.30 10.64
CA LYS A 113 3.71 -13.12 11.78
C LYS A 113 3.46 -14.59 11.42
N LEU A 114 2.90 -14.86 10.24
CA LEU A 114 2.58 -16.20 9.71
C LEU A 114 3.80 -16.91 9.09
N GLY A 115 5.00 -16.41 9.32
CA GLY A 115 6.21 -16.98 8.71
C GLY A 115 7.50 -16.66 9.45
N ALA A 116 7.43 -16.04 10.64
CA ALA A 116 8.61 -15.73 11.43
C ALA A 116 9.29 -17.03 11.87
N LYS A 117 10.39 -17.35 11.19
CA LYS A 117 11.36 -18.34 11.64
C LYS A 117 11.84 -17.93 13.04
N PRO A 118 12.09 -18.89 13.96
CA PRO A 118 12.68 -18.56 15.26
C PRO A 118 13.97 -17.74 15.09
N VAL A 119 14.12 -16.74 15.95
CA VAL A 119 15.29 -15.83 16.01
C VAL A 119 15.94 -15.95 17.38
N ASN A 120 17.26 -15.81 17.42
CA ASN A 120 18.06 -15.83 18.64
C ASN A 120 17.67 -14.64 19.54
N PRO A 121 17.98 -14.67 20.85
CA PRO A 121 17.71 -13.54 21.76
C PRO A 121 18.34 -12.22 21.31
N ASP A 122 19.40 -12.28 20.51
CA ASP A 122 20.08 -11.12 19.90
C ASP A 122 19.42 -10.63 18.60
N GLY A 123 18.33 -11.27 18.16
CA GLY A 123 17.58 -10.94 16.94
C GLY A 123 18.14 -11.55 15.65
N SER A 124 19.26 -12.29 15.70
CA SER A 124 19.79 -12.98 14.53
C SER A 124 18.92 -14.20 14.16
N PRO A 125 18.77 -14.53 12.87
CA PRO A 125 17.98 -15.68 12.46
C PRO A 125 18.64 -16.99 12.90
N TYR A 126 17.86 -17.97 13.38
CA TYR A 126 18.40 -19.30 13.69
C TYR A 126 19.00 -19.95 12.42
N SER A 127 20.18 -20.54 12.56
CA SER A 127 20.73 -21.46 11.57
C SER A 127 19.86 -22.72 11.45
N TYR A 128 20.00 -23.48 10.36
CA TYR A 128 19.25 -24.73 10.20
C TYR A 128 19.55 -25.75 11.32
N ALA A 129 20.82 -25.85 11.73
CA ALA A 129 21.22 -26.72 12.84
C ALA A 129 20.52 -26.34 14.15
N GLN A 130 20.44 -25.04 14.47
CA GLN A 130 19.77 -24.55 15.68
C GLN A 130 18.25 -24.79 15.67
N ILE A 131 17.63 -24.80 14.49
CA ILE A 131 16.20 -25.13 14.35
C ILE A 131 15.96 -26.60 14.65
N VAL A 132 16.77 -27.47 14.06
CA VAL A 132 16.66 -28.92 14.27
C VAL A 132 16.99 -29.30 15.72
N GLU A 133 18.07 -28.75 16.28
CA GLU A 133 18.48 -29.00 17.67
C GLU A 133 17.48 -28.42 18.68
N GLY A 134 16.93 -27.23 18.40
CA GLY A 134 15.90 -26.62 19.23
C GLY A 134 14.50 -27.25 19.08
N GLY A 135 14.36 -28.32 18.30
CA GLY A 135 13.11 -29.04 18.07
C GLY A 135 12.05 -28.23 17.32
N TRP A 136 12.45 -27.19 16.58
CA TRP A 136 11.54 -26.34 15.82
C TRP A 136 11.13 -27.01 14.52
N SER A 137 9.83 -27.07 14.26
CA SER A 137 9.26 -27.51 12.99
C SER A 137 8.19 -26.53 12.50
N TYR A 138 8.02 -26.49 11.18
CA TYR A 138 7.00 -25.69 10.53
C TYR A 138 5.75 -26.54 10.31
N CYS A 139 4.59 -26.07 10.78
CA CYS A 139 3.31 -26.74 10.57
C CYS A 139 2.63 -26.19 9.32
N ASP A 140 2.38 -27.05 8.33
CA ASP A 140 1.73 -26.63 7.07
C ASP A 140 0.27 -26.20 7.23
N GLY A 141 -0.43 -26.71 8.26
CA GLY A 141 -1.85 -26.39 8.53
C GLY A 141 -2.06 -25.00 9.11
N CYS A 142 -1.38 -24.64 10.20
CA CYS A 142 -1.47 -23.30 10.78
C CYS A 142 -0.46 -22.30 10.22
N ARG A 143 0.50 -22.77 9.40
CA ARG A 143 1.61 -21.98 8.82
C ARG A 143 2.47 -21.29 9.89
N GLN A 144 2.77 -21.97 10.98
CA GLN A 144 3.59 -21.42 12.07
C GLN A 144 4.78 -22.31 12.38
N TRP A 145 5.86 -21.69 12.86
CA TRP A 145 6.97 -22.41 13.49
C TRP A 145 6.64 -22.64 14.97
N GLY A 146 6.79 -23.87 15.43
CA GLY A 146 6.60 -24.25 16.83
C GLY A 146 7.65 -25.25 17.29
N GLN A 147 7.92 -25.31 18.59
CA GLN A 147 8.75 -26.36 19.16
C GLN A 147 7.90 -27.62 19.34
N GLY A 148 8.30 -28.71 18.66
CA GLY A 148 7.70 -30.01 18.83
C GLY A 148 6.32 -30.16 18.20
N ALA A 149 6.15 -29.91 16.90
CA ALA A 149 5.00 -30.49 16.18
C ALA A 149 5.16 -32.03 16.13
N SER A 150 4.91 -32.67 17.25
CA SER A 150 4.85 -34.10 17.48
C SER A 150 3.55 -34.41 18.24
N PRO A 151 3.09 -35.67 18.25
CA PRO A 151 1.92 -36.08 19.03
C PRO A 151 1.98 -35.73 20.53
N GLU A 152 3.17 -35.45 21.05
CA GLU A 152 3.48 -35.28 22.46
C GLU A 152 3.54 -33.80 22.90
N ASN A 153 3.60 -32.85 21.95
CA ASN A 153 3.55 -31.40 22.25
C ASN A 153 2.64 -30.64 21.25
N PRO A 154 1.31 -30.86 21.30
CA PRO A 154 0.38 -30.23 20.37
C PRO A 154 0.38 -28.70 20.57
N HIS A 155 0.58 -27.96 19.48
CA HIS A 155 0.22 -26.55 19.44
C HIS A 155 -1.21 -26.43 18.89
N ASP A 156 -1.96 -25.41 19.30
CA ASP A 156 -3.35 -25.17 18.89
C ASP A 156 -3.44 -24.80 17.41
N CYS A 157 -3.26 -25.79 16.54
CA CYS A 157 -3.45 -25.68 15.11
C CYS A 157 -4.88 -26.16 14.78
N PRO A 158 -5.74 -25.27 14.24
CA PRO A 158 -7.13 -25.61 13.94
C PRO A 158 -7.28 -26.66 12.82
N GLU A 159 -6.24 -26.87 12.01
CA GLU A 159 -6.24 -27.84 10.90
C GLU A 159 -5.60 -29.19 11.24
N THR A 160 -4.84 -29.31 12.34
CA THR A 160 -4.33 -30.62 12.81
C THR A 160 -5.26 -31.18 13.89
N PHE A 161 -6.46 -31.58 13.47
CA PHE A 161 -7.18 -32.62 14.20
C PHE A 161 -6.36 -33.90 14.02
N MET A 162 -5.46 -34.20 14.95
CA MET A 162 -4.86 -35.53 15.01
C MET A 162 -5.99 -36.50 15.36
N SER A 163 -6.47 -37.24 14.37
CA SER A 163 -7.14 -38.51 14.61
C SER A 163 -6.14 -39.40 15.35
N GLY A 164 -6.18 -39.39 16.68
CA GLY A 164 -5.43 -40.34 17.50
C GLY A 164 -5.84 -41.76 17.11
N PRO A 165 -4.98 -42.78 17.31
CA PRO A 165 -5.36 -44.16 17.06
C PRO A 165 -6.63 -44.45 17.87
N VAL A 166 -7.69 -44.84 17.15
CA VAL A 166 -8.89 -45.38 17.78
C VAL A 166 -8.40 -46.58 18.56
N SER A 167 -8.39 -46.47 19.89
CA SER A 167 -8.16 -47.62 20.75
C SER A 167 -9.28 -48.59 20.43
N ASP A 168 -8.95 -49.69 19.76
CA ASP A 168 -9.83 -50.85 19.64
C ASP A 168 -10.13 -51.32 21.06
N GLY A 169 -11.25 -50.82 21.60
CA GLY A 169 -11.81 -51.22 22.87
C GLY A 169 -12.35 -52.64 22.77
N GLY A 170 -11.45 -53.61 22.80
CA GLY A 170 -11.75 -54.97 23.18
C GLY A 170 -11.98 -55.02 24.69
N ALA A 171 -13.23 -55.26 25.09
CA ALA A 171 -13.64 -55.84 26.36
C ALA A 171 -15.02 -56.48 26.09
N ALA A 172 -15.04 -57.80 25.86
CA ALA A 172 -15.25 -58.86 26.86
C ALA A 172 -16.74 -59.22 26.97
#